data_AF-A0A1G3L1A3-F1
#
_entry.id   AF-A0A1G3L1A3-F1
#
_cell.length_a   1.000
_cell.length_b   1.000
_cell.length_c   1.000
_cell.angle_alpha   90.00
_cell.angle_beta   90.00
_cell.angle_gamma   90.00
#
_symmetry.space_group_name_H-M   'P 1'
#
loop_
_entity.id
_entity.type
_entity.pdbx_description
1 polymer ?
#
loop_
_entity_poly.entity_id
_entity_poly.type
_entity_poly.pdbx_seq_one_letter_code
_entity_poly.pdbx_strand_id
1 'polypeptide(L)'
;MTIICSIIRTIFYLITINLRFSKKYYGKTVLMDDGLKFKIFRHIKLESKKNIPTGSIFIVRFKFKKFSHKTNMITSIIPIPSIAGFPNFRDKIWMIDWETGYWQGLYQWDNTSAIEKYKKSFVLGIMNKRSIKSSLSYKIIPDVNFEEYLKSILVN
;
A
#
# COMPACT_ATOMS: atom_id res chain seq x y z
N MET A 1 0.20 -6.86 18.04
CA MET A 1 0.07 -7.85 16.95
C MET A 1 1.48 -8.25 16.53
N THR A 2 1.86 -9.51 16.70
CA THR A 2 3.19 -9.99 16.27
C THR A 2 3.17 -10.32 14.77
N ILE A 3 4.34 -10.37 14.15
CA ILE A 3 4.49 -10.73 12.71
C ILE A 3 3.98 -12.13 12.46
N ILE A 4 4.24 -13.04 13.40
CA ILE A 4 3.82 -14.45 13.35
C ILE A 4 2.29 -14.52 13.26
N CYS A 5 1.57 -13.80 14.12
CA CYS A 5 0.10 -13.70 14.02
C CYS A 5 -0.34 -13.10 12.69
N SER A 6 0.38 -12.13 12.13
CA SER A 6 0.05 -11.51 10.84
C SER A 6 0.24 -12.49 9.68
N ILE A 7 1.34 -13.26 9.67
CA ILE A 7 1.62 -14.29 8.66
C ILE A 7 0.60 -15.41 8.75
N ILE A 8 0.33 -15.96 9.95
CA ILE A 8 -0.69 -17.00 10.17
C ILE A 8 -2.06 -16.51 9.69
N ARG A 9 -2.45 -15.28 10.05
CA ARG A 9 -3.73 -14.71 9.61
C ARG A 9 -3.77 -14.49 8.10
N THR A 10 -2.62 -14.31 7.44
CA THR A 10 -2.62 -14.19 5.99
C THR A 10 -2.61 -15.54 5.29
N ILE A 11 -1.94 -16.55 5.83
CA ILE A 11 -2.08 -17.92 5.34
C ILE A 11 -3.55 -18.32 5.48
N PHE A 12 -4.18 -18.01 6.61
CA PHE A 12 -5.63 -18.11 6.78
C PHE A 12 -6.36 -17.28 5.73
N TYR A 13 -6.05 -16.00 5.49
CA TYR A 13 -6.74 -15.21 4.45
C TYR A 13 -6.54 -15.76 3.04
N LEU A 14 -5.35 -16.17 2.64
CA LEU A 14 -5.10 -16.79 1.34
C LEU A 14 -5.91 -18.08 1.17
N ILE A 15 -6.24 -18.78 2.26
CA ILE A 15 -7.01 -20.03 2.29
C ILE A 15 -8.52 -19.79 2.56
N THR A 16 -8.93 -18.67 3.19
CA THR A 16 -10.28 -18.46 3.74
C THR A 16 -10.93 -17.10 3.45
N ILE A 17 -10.22 -16.10 2.91
CA ILE A 17 -10.74 -14.73 2.69
C ILE A 17 -10.26 -14.14 1.36
N ASN A 18 -11.19 -13.54 0.60
CA ASN A 18 -11.07 -12.97 -0.75
C ASN A 18 -10.00 -11.86 -0.95
N LEU A 19 -8.71 -12.14 -0.76
CA LEU A 19 -7.62 -11.26 -1.21
C LEU A 19 -7.44 -11.40 -2.72
N ARG A 20 -7.67 -10.33 -3.48
CA ARG A 20 -7.55 -10.32 -4.94
C ARG A 20 -6.41 -9.43 -5.41
N PHE A 21 -5.69 -9.91 -6.41
CA PHE A 21 -4.78 -9.07 -7.21
C PHE A 21 -5.60 -8.43 -8.33
N SER A 22 -5.79 -7.11 -8.25
CA SER A 22 -6.53 -6.35 -9.23
C SER A 22 -5.60 -5.84 -10.34
N LYS A 23 -6.04 -5.97 -11.59
CA LYS A 23 -5.36 -5.39 -12.77
C LYS A 23 -5.98 -4.08 -13.25
N LYS A 24 -7.10 -3.63 -12.64
CA LYS A 24 -7.91 -2.47 -13.09
C LYS A 24 -7.10 -1.20 -13.34
N TYR A 25 -6.10 -0.96 -12.49
CA TYR A 25 -5.26 0.24 -12.54
C TYR A 25 -3.82 -0.03 -12.98
N TYR A 26 -3.51 -1.27 -13.37
CA TYR A 26 -2.15 -1.64 -13.79
C TYR A 26 -1.70 -0.80 -14.98
N GLY A 27 -0.49 -0.25 -14.91
CA GLY A 27 0.10 0.55 -15.98
C GLY A 27 -0.39 1.99 -16.05
N LYS A 28 -1.47 2.36 -15.35
CA LYS A 28 -1.95 3.74 -15.28
C LYS A 28 -1.01 4.61 -14.44
N THR A 29 -1.03 5.91 -14.72
CA THR A 29 -0.23 6.91 -14.01
C THR A 29 -1.12 7.74 -13.11
N VAL A 30 -0.64 8.05 -11.91
CA VAL A 30 -1.25 9.06 -11.02
C VAL A 30 -0.37 10.30 -10.95
N LEU A 31 -1.00 11.48 -10.87
CA LEU A 31 -0.36 12.76 -10.63
C LEU A 31 -0.69 13.20 -9.21
N MET A 32 0.35 13.41 -8.41
CA MET A 32 0.22 13.86 -7.03
C MET A 32 0.15 15.39 -6.96
N ASP A 33 -0.29 15.90 -5.81
CA ASP A 33 -0.38 17.33 -5.49
C ASP A 33 0.96 18.06 -5.60
N ASP A 34 2.07 17.34 -5.39
CA ASP A 34 3.43 17.85 -5.55
C ASP A 34 4.00 17.70 -6.97
N GLY A 35 3.15 17.37 -7.95
CA GLY A 35 3.52 17.27 -9.37
C GLY A 35 4.23 15.98 -9.76
N LEU A 36 4.58 15.10 -8.81
CA LEU A 36 5.22 13.83 -9.09
C LEU A 36 4.26 12.84 -9.76
N LYS A 37 4.78 12.08 -10.73
CA LYS A 37 4.01 11.11 -11.52
C LYS A 37 4.43 9.69 -11.16
N PHE A 38 3.47 8.87 -10.75
CA PHE A 38 3.74 7.49 -10.38
C PHE A 38 2.97 6.50 -11.25
N LYS A 39 3.69 5.54 -11.84
CA LYS A 39 3.10 4.45 -12.59
C LYS A 39 2.73 3.30 -11.67
N ILE A 40 1.46 2.88 -11.71
CA ILE A 40 0.93 1.76 -10.93
C ILE A 40 1.42 0.44 -11.54
N PHE A 41 1.95 -0.45 -10.70
CA PHE A 41 2.39 -1.78 -11.15
C PHE A 41 1.83 -2.94 -10.32
N ARG A 42 1.17 -2.68 -9.19
CA ARG A 42 0.52 -3.71 -8.38
C ARG A 42 -0.65 -3.12 -7.60
N HIS A 43 -1.73 -3.86 -7.50
CA HIS A 43 -2.88 -3.56 -6.65
C HIS A 43 -3.38 -4.85 -6.00
N ILE A 44 -3.52 -4.84 -4.68
CA ILE A 44 -4.26 -5.86 -3.93
C ILE A 44 -5.46 -5.23 -3.24
N LYS A 45 -6.54 -6.00 -3.16
CA LYS A 45 -7.78 -5.63 -2.48
C LYS A 45 -8.30 -6.82 -1.68
N LEU A 46 -8.72 -6.57 -0.46
CA LEU A 46 -9.46 -7.52 0.36
C LEU A 46 -10.96 -7.29 0.12
N GLU A 47 -11.70 -8.29 -0.36
CA GLU A 47 -13.15 -8.13 -0.41
C GLU A 47 -13.72 -8.21 1.00
N SER A 48 -14.23 -7.08 1.47
CA SER A 48 -14.93 -6.98 2.74
C SER A 48 -16.39 -7.40 2.55
N LYS A 49 -16.94 -8.16 3.50
CA LYS A 49 -18.40 -8.36 3.63
C LYS A 49 -19.13 -7.10 4.08
N LYS A 50 -18.43 -6.17 4.73
CA LYS A 50 -18.97 -4.87 5.16
C LYS A 50 -18.83 -3.88 4.00
N ASN A 51 -19.95 -3.47 3.41
CA ASN A 51 -20.05 -2.41 2.41
C ASN A 51 -19.87 -1.02 3.06
N ILE A 52 -18.72 -0.76 3.69
CA ILE A 52 -18.39 0.59 4.17
C ILE A 52 -17.64 1.30 3.03
N PRO A 53 -18.25 2.29 2.36
CA PRO A 53 -17.65 2.91 1.17
C PRO A 53 -16.40 3.74 1.51
N THR A 54 -16.37 4.33 2.70
CA THR A 54 -15.28 5.21 3.15
C THR A 54 -14.36 4.53 4.15
N GLY A 55 -13.11 4.96 4.18
CA GLY A 55 -12.08 4.54 5.13
C GLY A 55 -10.94 5.55 5.12
N SER A 56 -9.85 5.25 5.82
CA SER A 56 -8.70 6.16 5.84
C SER A 56 -7.62 5.67 4.88
N ILE A 57 -7.09 6.60 4.10
CA ILE A 57 -5.97 6.37 3.18
C ILE A 57 -4.66 6.67 3.91
N PHE A 58 -3.69 5.76 3.77
CA PHE A 58 -2.32 5.96 4.19
C PHE A 58 -1.41 6.00 2.96
N ILE A 59 -0.64 7.06 2.82
CA ILE A 59 0.33 7.22 1.74
C ILE A 59 1.72 7.16 2.36
N VAL A 60 2.56 6.30 1.82
CA VAL A 60 3.97 6.18 2.17
C VAL A 60 4.79 6.46 0.93
N ARG A 61 5.77 7.35 1.04
CA ARG A 61 6.71 7.64 -0.04
C ARG A 61 8.14 7.50 0.43
N PHE A 62 9.00 6.95 -0.44
CA PHE A 62 10.42 6.73 -0.14
C PHE A 62 11.22 6.37 -1.39
N LYS A 63 12.55 6.40 -1.28
CA LYS A 63 13.49 5.76 -2.21
C LYS A 63 14.12 4.54 -1.53
N PHE A 64 14.32 3.45 -2.27
CA PHE A 64 15.03 2.27 -1.76
C PHE A 64 16.54 2.56 -1.65
N LYS A 65 17.19 2.06 -0.59
CA LYS A 65 18.66 2.15 -0.43
C LYS A 65 19.43 1.25 -1.41
N LYS A 66 18.82 0.13 -1.80
CA LYS A 66 19.47 -0.97 -2.53
C LYS A 66 18.50 -1.62 -3.52
N PHE A 67 19.06 -2.41 -4.43
CA PHE A 67 18.42 -3.17 -5.50
C PHE A 67 17.83 -2.31 -6.62
N SER A 68 17.83 -2.88 -7.82
CA SER A 68 17.18 -2.26 -8.98
C SER A 68 15.67 -2.12 -8.78
N HIS A 69 15.04 -1.22 -9.53
CA HIS A 69 13.59 -1.09 -9.51
C HIS A 69 12.88 -2.40 -9.88
N LYS A 70 13.37 -3.12 -10.90
CA LYS A 70 12.82 -4.42 -11.32
C LYS A 70 12.88 -5.44 -10.18
N THR A 71 14.01 -5.56 -9.49
CA THR A 71 14.16 -6.46 -8.33
C THR A 71 13.21 -6.09 -7.20
N ASN A 72 13.07 -4.80 -6.88
CA ASN A 72 12.14 -4.33 -5.85
C ASN A 72 10.66 -4.58 -6.25
N MET A 73 10.30 -4.47 -7.53
CA MET A 73 8.95 -4.76 -8.03
C MET A 73 8.61 -6.25 -7.86
N ILE A 74 9.53 -7.15 -8.18
CA ILE A 74 9.35 -8.60 -8.02
C ILE A 74 9.24 -8.95 -6.53
N THR A 75 10.18 -8.50 -5.71
CA THR A 75 10.23 -8.81 -4.27
C THR A 75 9.10 -8.15 -3.46
N SER A 76 8.36 -7.20 -4.03
CA SER A 76 7.19 -6.56 -3.38
C SER A 76 6.04 -7.53 -3.06
N ILE A 77 6.06 -8.76 -3.58
CA ILE A 77 5.12 -9.84 -3.23
C ILE A 77 5.35 -10.35 -1.80
N ILE A 78 6.62 -10.45 -1.38
CA ILE A 78 7.02 -11.07 -0.12
C ILE A 78 6.33 -10.44 1.11
N PRO A 79 6.21 -9.10 1.24
CA PRO A 79 5.52 -8.52 2.39
C PRO A 79 3.99 -8.54 2.29
N ILE A 80 3.40 -8.92 1.14
CA ILE A 80 1.94 -8.87 0.94
C ILE A 80 1.20 -9.62 2.04
N PRO A 81 1.63 -10.82 2.45
CA PRO A 81 0.96 -11.50 3.54
C PRO A 81 0.88 -10.62 4.80
N SER A 82 2.02 -10.20 5.33
CA SER A 82 2.08 -9.38 6.54
C SER A 82 1.26 -8.08 6.48
N ILE A 83 1.05 -7.52 5.29
CA ILE A 83 0.23 -6.33 5.08
C ILE A 83 -1.26 -6.69 5.04
N ALA A 84 -1.65 -7.63 4.18
CA ALA A 84 -3.04 -8.02 3.98
C ALA A 84 -3.64 -8.66 5.24
N GLY A 85 -2.81 -9.37 6.01
CA GLY A 85 -3.12 -9.91 7.32
C GLY A 85 -3.15 -8.89 8.46
N PHE A 86 -2.93 -7.59 8.21
CA PHE A 86 -3.01 -6.58 9.26
C PHE A 86 -4.47 -6.20 9.57
N PRO A 87 -4.88 -6.03 10.84
CA PRO A 87 -6.26 -5.65 11.18
C PRO A 87 -6.79 -4.50 10.33
N ASN A 88 -8.02 -4.67 9.83
CA ASN A 88 -8.79 -3.63 9.14
C ASN A 88 -8.18 -3.15 7.81
N PHE A 89 -7.26 -3.94 7.23
CA PHE A 89 -6.71 -3.68 5.91
C PHE A 89 -7.79 -3.85 4.83
N ARG A 90 -7.78 -2.98 3.81
CA ARG A 90 -8.70 -3.04 2.65
C ARG A 90 -7.95 -3.11 1.33
N ASP A 91 -7.13 -2.11 1.04
CA ASP A 91 -6.50 -1.96 -0.27
C ASP A 91 -5.03 -1.58 -0.15
N LYS A 92 -4.23 -1.98 -1.15
CA LYS A 92 -2.90 -1.43 -1.36
C LYS A 92 -2.53 -1.37 -2.83
N ILE A 93 -2.01 -0.22 -3.23
CA ILE A 93 -1.42 0.05 -4.54
C ILE A 93 0.08 0.33 -4.36
N TRP A 94 0.89 -0.23 -5.26
CA TRP A 94 2.30 0.08 -5.38
C TRP A 94 2.56 0.80 -6.68
N MET A 95 3.35 1.87 -6.58
CA MET A 95 3.63 2.75 -7.68
C MET A 95 5.08 3.21 -7.63
N ILE A 96 5.62 3.55 -8.80
CA ILE A 96 6.98 4.04 -8.97
C ILE A 96 6.96 5.24 -9.91
N ASP A 97 7.69 6.28 -9.52
CA ASP A 97 8.13 7.34 -10.40
C ASP A 97 9.49 6.93 -10.97
N TRP A 98 9.52 6.67 -12.28
CA TRP A 98 10.73 6.20 -12.96
C TRP A 98 11.76 7.29 -13.18
N GLU A 99 11.35 8.56 -13.18
CA GLU A 99 12.23 9.72 -13.39
C GLU A 99 12.98 10.05 -12.11
N THR A 100 12.24 10.13 -10.99
CA THR A 100 12.83 10.54 -9.70
C THR A 100 13.31 9.36 -8.85
N GLY A 101 12.88 8.14 -9.18
CA GLY A 101 13.15 6.93 -8.42
C GLY A 101 12.36 6.80 -7.12
N TYR A 102 11.37 7.67 -6.89
CA TYR A 102 10.47 7.57 -5.75
C TYR A 102 9.49 6.41 -5.90
N TRP A 103 9.21 5.78 -4.77
CA TRP A 103 8.20 4.75 -4.63
C TRP A 103 7.08 5.30 -3.78
N GLN A 104 5.85 4.93 -4.13
CA GLN A 104 4.67 5.30 -3.37
C GLN A 104 3.78 4.09 -3.14
N GLY A 105 3.48 3.85 -1.86
CA GLY A 105 2.46 2.92 -1.43
C GLY A 105 1.22 3.69 -1.00
N LEU A 106 0.08 3.40 -1.62
CA LEU A 106 -1.22 3.98 -1.26
C LEU A 106 -2.06 2.83 -0.71
N TYR A 107 -2.51 2.97 0.53
CA TYR A 107 -3.21 1.92 1.25
C TYR A 107 -4.54 2.44 1.77
N GLN A 108 -5.52 1.57 1.96
CA GLN A 108 -6.75 1.88 2.71
C GLN A 108 -6.92 0.95 3.91
N TRP A 109 -7.32 1.55 5.02
CA TRP A 109 -7.79 0.87 6.23
C TRP A 109 -9.19 1.35 6.60
N ASP A 110 -9.86 0.63 7.52
CA ASP A 110 -11.17 1.04 8.01
C ASP A 110 -11.19 2.46 8.61
N ASN A 111 -10.11 2.87 9.28
CA ASN A 111 -10.01 4.19 9.94
C ASN A 111 -8.56 4.55 10.29
N THR A 112 -8.36 5.80 10.71
CA THR A 112 -7.06 6.36 11.11
C THR A 112 -6.43 5.58 12.28
N SER A 113 -7.22 5.10 13.24
CA SER A 113 -6.70 4.30 14.37
C SER A 113 -6.02 3.00 13.90
N ALA A 114 -6.56 2.36 12.87
CA ALA A 114 -5.93 1.18 12.26
C ALA A 114 -4.60 1.53 11.56
N ILE A 115 -4.53 2.69 10.90
CA ILE A 115 -3.28 3.19 10.30
C ILE A 115 -2.22 3.44 11.38
N GLU A 116 -2.58 4.07 12.49
CA GLU A 116 -1.64 4.33 13.59
C GLU A 116 -1.10 3.04 14.22
N LYS A 117 -1.92 1.98 14.28
CA LYS A 117 -1.45 0.65 14.66
C LYS A 117 -0.51 0.05 13.61
N TYR A 118 -0.83 0.19 12.32
CA TYR A 118 0.03 -0.28 11.23
C TYR A 118 1.38 0.45 11.18
N LYS A 119 1.41 1.74 11.55
CA LYS A 119 2.65 2.53 11.63
C LYS A 119 3.64 1.97 12.65
N LYS A 120 3.15 1.28 13.68
CA LYS A 120 3.97 0.60 14.70
C LYS A 120 4.29 -0.86 14.32
N SER A 121 3.88 -1.31 13.13
CA SER A 121 4.11 -2.68 12.70
C SER A 121 5.56 -2.93 12.29
N PHE A 122 6.01 -4.16 12.50
CA PHE A 122 7.33 -4.59 12.05
C PHE A 122 7.49 -4.52 10.52
N VAL A 123 6.43 -4.79 9.75
CA VAL A 123 6.50 -4.74 8.28
C VAL A 123 6.80 -3.33 7.78
N LEU A 124 6.17 -2.29 8.36
CA LEU A 124 6.53 -0.91 8.06
C LEU A 124 7.94 -0.59 8.58
N GLY A 125 8.30 -1.09 9.76
CA GLY A 125 9.66 -0.96 10.32
C GLY A 125 10.76 -1.50 9.38
N ILE A 126 10.58 -2.68 8.78
CA ILE A 126 11.50 -3.21 7.76
C ILE A 126 11.54 -2.30 6.54
N MET A 127 10.38 -1.86 6.04
CA MET A 127 10.33 -0.98 4.89
C MET A 127 11.15 0.28 5.15
N ASN A 128 10.97 0.92 6.30
CA ASN A 128 11.72 2.11 6.71
C ASN A 128 13.23 1.85 6.74
N LYS A 129 13.67 0.69 7.25
CA LYS A 129 15.09 0.30 7.26
C LYS A 129 15.66 0.15 5.85
N ARG A 130 14.86 -0.29 4.88
CA ARG A 130 15.20 -0.42 3.46
C ARG A 130 15.14 0.90 2.69
N SER A 131 14.57 1.95 3.27
CA SER A 131 14.40 3.27 2.65
C SER A 131 15.53 4.23 2.97
N ILE A 132 15.91 5.09 2.02
CA ILE A 132 16.78 6.23 2.31
C ILE A 132 16.06 7.14 3.31
N LYS A 133 16.65 7.39 4.48
CA LYS A 133 15.96 8.01 5.62
C LYS A 133 15.40 9.40 5.29
N SER A 134 16.15 10.22 4.56
CA SER A 134 15.74 11.56 4.14
C SER A 134 14.62 11.59 3.10
N SER A 135 14.36 10.46 2.43
CA SER A 135 13.31 10.36 1.39
C SER A 135 11.95 9.91 1.93
N LEU A 136 11.90 9.50 3.20
CA LEU A 136 10.74 8.84 3.79
C LEU A 136 9.70 9.87 4.22
N SER A 137 8.47 9.75 3.72
CA SER A 137 7.35 10.59 4.15
C SER A 137 6.04 9.79 4.28
N TYR A 138 5.13 10.35 5.08
CA TYR A 138 3.84 9.77 5.40
C TYR A 138 2.73 10.82 5.31
N LYS A 139 1.58 10.44 4.75
CA LYS A 139 0.36 11.25 4.75
C LYS A 139 -0.84 10.35 5.08
N ILE A 140 -1.77 10.86 5.86
CA ILE A 140 -3.04 10.21 6.18
C ILE A 140 -4.17 11.08 5.66
N ILE A 141 -5.16 10.47 5.01
CA ILE A 141 -6.37 11.16 4.55
C ILE A 141 -7.58 10.40 5.13
N PRO A 142 -8.31 10.97 6.10
CA PRO A 142 -9.41 10.31 6.76
C PRO A 142 -10.70 10.30 5.91
N ASP A 143 -11.54 9.28 6.13
CA ASP A 143 -12.94 9.21 5.66
C ASP A 143 -13.16 9.41 4.15
N VAL A 144 -12.29 8.79 3.35
CA VAL A 144 -12.31 8.87 1.89
C VAL A 144 -12.71 7.54 1.24
N ASN A 145 -13.48 7.62 0.16
CA ASN A 145 -13.70 6.51 -0.75
C ASN A 145 -12.44 6.29 -1.63
N PHE A 146 -11.82 5.12 -1.52
CA PHE A 146 -10.57 4.80 -2.20
C PHE A 146 -10.64 4.91 -3.72
N GLU A 147 -11.74 4.43 -4.30
CA GLU A 147 -11.90 4.40 -5.76
C GLU A 147 -12.11 5.81 -6.30
N GLU A 148 -12.85 6.66 -5.60
CA GLU A 148 -13.04 8.07 -5.96
C GLU A 148 -11.73 8.84 -5.81
N TYR A 149 -11.01 8.65 -4.71
CA TYR A 149 -9.69 9.27 -4.51
C TYR A 149 -8.73 8.88 -5.63
N LEU A 150 -8.63 7.59 -5.93
CA LEU A 150 -7.72 7.12 -6.96
C LEU A 150 -8.09 7.69 -8.33
N LYS A 151 -9.38 7.73 -8.69
CA LYS A 151 -9.84 8.36 -9.92
C LYS A 151 -9.49 9.85 -9.98
N SER A 152 -9.58 10.57 -8.87
CA SER A 152 -9.27 12.01 -8.83
C SER A 152 -7.79 12.33 -9.11
N ILE A 153 -6.89 11.36 -8.88
CA ILE A 153 -5.45 11.52 -9.11
C ILE A 153 -4.94 10.79 -10.37
N LEU A 154 -5.81 10.06 -11.09
CA LEU A 154 -5.41 9.38 -12.32
C LEU A 154 -5.19 10.41 -13.44
N VAL A 155 -4.10 10.22 -14.18
CA VAL A 155 -3.87 10.93 -15.44
C VAL A 155 -4.51 10.10 -16.55
N ASN A 156 -5.37 10.73 -17.36
CA ASN A 156 -5.94 10.12 -18.56
C ASN A 156 -4.89 9.88 -19.63
#